data_AF-A0A7R9U1Z1-F1
#
_entry.id   AF-A0A7R9U1Z1-F1
#
_cell.length_a   1.000
_cell.length_b   1.000
_cell.length_c   1.000
_cell.angle_alpha   90.00
_cell.angle_beta   90.00
_cell.angle_gamma   90.00
#
_symmetry.space_group_name_H-M   'P 1'
#
loop_
_entity.id
_entity.type
_entity.pdbx_description
1 polymer ?
#
loop_
_entity_poly.entity_id
_entity_poly.type
_entity_poly.pdbx_seq_one_letter_code
_entity_poly.pdbx_strand_id
1 'polypeptide(L)'
;EASKLASELNDDLQEMCEASRGRLFGFGVVAAQQPRTAAKEVERMMRELPLIKGIILGSTGAGKGLDDPELDPLFAACEATGCMIFLHPHYGVGTEHFSGTGHSLFLGLGFPFETTTAAARLIVSGTLDTFPGLKLLLAHSGGTLPFLAGRLDSCVAHDLAISQRLEHAPSDYLRRMYFDSTIYHEPGLKAL
;
A
#
# COMPACT_ATOMS: atom_id res chain seq x y z
N GLU A 1 17.52 -8.20 14.34
CA GLU A 1 17.47 -9.36 13.43
C GLU A 1 16.65 -9.07 12.18
N ALA A 2 15.34 -8.78 12.30
CA ALA A 2 14.47 -8.52 11.14
C ALA A 2 14.98 -7.48 10.13
N SER A 3 15.52 -6.34 10.60
CA SER A 3 16.05 -5.30 9.69
C SER A 3 17.30 -5.76 8.94
N LYS A 4 18.15 -6.59 9.56
CA LYS A 4 19.35 -7.13 8.91
C LYS A 4 18.95 -8.10 7.81
N LEU A 5 18.00 -9.00 8.11
CA LEU A 5 17.46 -9.95 7.14
C LEU A 5 16.79 -9.22 5.97
N ALA A 6 16.06 -8.12 6.23
CA ALA A 6 15.47 -7.32 5.16
C ALA A 6 16.56 -6.76 4.21
N SER A 7 17.63 -6.18 4.75
CA SER A 7 18.74 -5.68 3.92
C SER A 7 19.40 -6.79 3.10
N GLU A 8 19.67 -7.96 3.70
CA GLU A 8 20.22 -9.13 3.01
C GLU A 8 19.31 -9.60 1.87
N LEU A 9 18.01 -9.71 2.10
CA LEU A 9 17.04 -10.09 1.07
C LEU A 9 16.95 -9.06 -0.07
N ASN A 10 17.11 -7.78 0.24
CA ASN A 10 17.09 -6.71 -0.76
C ASN A 10 18.37 -6.75 -1.63
N ASP A 11 19.52 -7.06 -1.02
CA ASP A 11 20.78 -7.24 -1.74
C ASP A 11 20.70 -8.48 -2.66
N ASP A 12 20.18 -9.60 -2.17
CA ASP A 12 19.93 -10.81 -2.98
C ASP A 12 18.97 -10.51 -4.15
N LEU A 13 17.88 -9.76 -3.91
CA LEU A 13 16.93 -9.38 -4.95
C LEU A 13 17.56 -8.48 -6.02
N GLN A 14 18.44 -7.55 -5.62
CA GLN A 14 19.22 -6.73 -6.54
C GLN A 14 20.11 -7.61 -7.42
N GLU A 15 20.87 -8.54 -6.85
CA GLU A 15 21.74 -9.47 -7.60
C GLU A 15 20.95 -10.32 -8.60
N MET A 16 19.79 -10.84 -8.20
CA MET A 16 18.88 -11.58 -9.08
C MET A 16 18.39 -10.70 -10.25
N CYS A 17 18.08 -9.43 -9.99
CA CYS A 17 17.67 -8.50 -11.03
C CYS A 17 18.83 -8.18 -11.99
N GLU A 18 20.05 -8.03 -11.52
CA GLU A 18 21.25 -7.80 -12.34
C GLU A 18 21.51 -8.97 -13.28
N ALA A 19 21.44 -10.19 -12.76
CA ALA A 19 21.59 -11.43 -13.54
C ALA A 19 20.55 -11.56 -14.67
N SER A 20 19.40 -10.88 -14.57
CA SER A 20 18.34 -10.94 -15.56
C SER A 20 18.64 -10.22 -16.88
N ARG A 21 19.70 -9.39 -16.92
CA ARG A 21 20.10 -8.53 -18.04
C ARG A 21 19.00 -7.53 -18.45
N GLY A 22 18.42 -6.84 -17.46
CA GLY A 22 17.44 -5.76 -17.67
C GLY A 22 15.99 -6.23 -17.88
N ARG A 23 15.67 -7.48 -17.51
CA ARG A 23 14.30 -8.03 -17.60
C ARG A 23 13.54 -7.99 -16.28
N LEU A 24 14.25 -7.96 -15.15
CA LEU A 24 13.68 -7.99 -13.81
C LEU A 24 14.02 -6.71 -13.06
N PHE A 25 13.04 -6.29 -12.25
CA PHE A 25 13.13 -5.22 -11.27
C PHE A 25 12.42 -5.69 -10.00
N GLY A 26 12.79 -5.14 -8.86
CA GLY A 26 12.30 -5.58 -7.55
C GLY A 26 11.50 -4.51 -6.81
N PHE A 27 10.52 -4.97 -6.02
CA PHE A 27 10.05 -4.25 -4.85
C PHE A 27 10.73 -4.86 -3.62
N GLY A 28 11.49 -4.05 -2.89
CA GLY A 28 12.19 -4.50 -1.69
C GLY A 28 11.24 -4.72 -0.51
N VAL A 29 11.78 -5.30 0.55
CA VAL A 29 11.07 -5.52 1.82
C VAL A 29 11.70 -4.69 2.93
N VAL A 30 10.90 -4.33 3.92
CA VAL A 30 11.36 -3.59 5.10
C VAL A 30 10.76 -4.15 6.38
N ALA A 31 11.48 -3.98 7.49
CA ALA A 31 10.98 -4.32 8.82
C ALA A 31 10.05 -3.20 9.34
N ALA A 32 8.82 -3.13 8.84
CA ALA A 32 7.84 -2.08 9.15
C ALA A 32 7.51 -1.93 10.64
N GLN A 33 7.70 -2.97 11.45
CA GLN A 33 7.60 -2.94 12.91
C GLN A 33 8.71 -2.12 13.60
N GLN A 34 9.73 -1.70 12.83
CA GLN A 34 10.78 -0.77 13.26
C GLN A 34 10.85 0.42 12.28
N PRO A 35 9.85 1.33 12.26
CA PRO A 35 9.66 2.30 11.19
C PRO A 35 10.87 3.19 10.90
N ARG A 36 11.59 3.65 11.93
CA ARG A 36 12.80 4.48 11.76
C ARG A 36 13.95 3.71 11.10
N THR A 37 14.08 2.42 11.39
CA THR A 37 15.10 1.57 10.75
C THR A 37 14.67 1.20 9.34
N ALA A 38 13.38 0.93 9.12
CA ALA A 38 12.80 0.72 7.79
C ALA A 38 12.99 1.94 6.88
N ALA A 39 12.81 3.16 7.41
CA ALA A 39 13.05 4.41 6.70
C ALA A 39 14.49 4.52 6.17
N LYS A 40 15.48 4.20 7.01
CA LYS A 40 16.90 4.17 6.59
C LYS A 40 17.18 3.13 5.51
N GLU A 41 16.49 1.99 5.57
CA GLU A 41 16.63 0.97 4.53
C GLU A 41 16.00 1.42 3.21
N VAL A 42 14.86 2.12 3.24
CA VAL A 42 14.29 2.77 2.04
C VAL A 42 15.29 3.78 1.44
N GLU A 43 15.90 4.63 2.27
CA GLU A 43 16.93 5.57 1.80
C GLU A 43 18.14 4.86 1.18
N ARG A 44 18.57 3.73 1.75
CA ARG A 44 19.65 2.91 1.20
C ARG A 44 19.26 2.29 -0.14
N MET A 45 18.14 1.57 -0.22
CA MET A 45 17.66 0.96 -1.46
C MET A 45 17.48 2.03 -2.56
N MET A 46 16.84 3.14 -2.19
CA MET A 46 16.78 4.47 -2.83
C MET A 46 18.02 4.84 -3.65
N ARG A 47 19.15 4.78 -2.95
CA ARG A 47 20.42 5.37 -3.38
C ARG A 47 21.35 4.35 -4.02
N GLU A 48 21.32 3.11 -3.53
CA GLU A 48 22.39 2.13 -3.75
C GLU A 48 21.94 0.92 -4.58
N LEU A 49 20.63 0.61 -4.63
CA LEU A 49 20.09 -0.57 -5.32
C LEU A 49 19.25 -0.15 -6.54
N PRO A 50 19.88 0.14 -7.70
CA PRO A 50 19.21 0.80 -8.83
C PRO A 50 18.11 -0.04 -9.51
N LEU A 51 18.05 -1.36 -9.27
CA LEU A 51 17.02 -2.23 -9.83
C LEU A 51 15.83 -2.45 -8.89
N ILE A 52 15.96 -2.00 -7.64
CA ILE A 52 14.83 -1.88 -6.72
C ILE A 52 14.07 -0.59 -7.07
N LYS A 53 12.75 -0.69 -7.24
CA LYS A 53 11.88 0.41 -7.71
C LYS A 53 10.85 0.86 -6.68
N GLY A 54 10.88 0.27 -5.49
CA GLY A 54 9.95 0.56 -4.43
C GLY A 54 10.05 -0.47 -3.31
N ILE A 55 9.04 -0.47 -2.43
CA ILE A 55 8.83 -1.50 -1.42
C ILE A 55 7.48 -2.18 -1.58
N ILE A 56 7.36 -3.43 -1.17
CA ILE A 56 6.07 -4.10 -0.96
C ILE A 56 5.72 -4.07 0.53
N LEU A 57 4.48 -3.67 0.85
CA LEU A 57 4.03 -3.47 2.23
C LEU A 57 2.65 -4.10 2.43
N GLY A 58 2.49 -4.83 3.54
CA GLY A 58 1.20 -5.35 3.99
C GLY A 58 0.38 -4.31 4.77
N SER A 59 -0.92 -4.58 4.94
CA SER A 59 -1.86 -3.61 5.56
C SER A 59 -1.68 -3.35 7.06
N THR A 60 -0.91 -4.19 7.77
CA THR A 60 -0.76 -4.11 9.23
C THR A 60 0.29 -3.08 9.66
N GLY A 61 1.24 -2.72 8.80
CA GLY A 61 2.32 -1.79 9.12
C GLY A 61 3.14 -2.25 10.33
N ALA A 62 3.17 -1.42 11.38
CA ALA A 62 3.82 -1.76 12.66
C ALA A 62 2.93 -2.58 13.62
N GLY A 63 1.75 -3.02 13.16
CA GLY A 63 0.79 -3.84 13.92
C GLY A 63 -0.54 -3.14 14.24
N LYS A 64 -0.67 -1.83 13.97
CA LYS A 64 -1.89 -1.05 14.23
C LYS A 64 -2.59 -0.52 12.97
N GLY A 65 -2.10 -0.92 11.79
CA GLY A 65 -2.53 -0.39 10.50
C GLY A 65 -1.54 0.62 9.93
N LEU A 66 -1.83 1.10 8.72
CA LEU A 66 -0.97 2.02 7.98
C LEU A 66 -1.13 3.49 8.36
N ASP A 67 -2.20 3.84 9.06
CA ASP A 67 -2.50 5.17 9.62
C ASP A 67 -1.94 5.35 11.05
N ASP A 68 -1.07 4.44 11.53
CA ASP A 68 -0.34 4.61 12.78
C ASP A 68 0.75 5.69 12.60
N PRO A 69 0.73 6.80 13.39
CA PRO A 69 1.75 7.85 13.28
C PRO A 69 3.19 7.36 13.51
N GLU A 70 3.38 6.20 14.15
CA GLU A 70 4.72 5.59 14.24
C GLU A 70 5.31 5.23 12.86
N LEU A 71 4.48 5.09 11.81
CA LEU A 71 4.90 4.87 10.43
C LEU A 71 5.28 6.16 9.68
N ASP A 72 5.01 7.34 10.23
CA ASP A 72 5.34 8.62 9.60
C ASP A 72 6.81 8.71 9.13
N PRO A 73 7.82 8.25 9.90
CA PRO A 73 9.20 8.24 9.42
C PRO A 73 9.41 7.39 8.16
N LEU A 74 8.68 6.27 8.03
CA LEU A 74 8.75 5.41 6.84
C LEU A 74 8.11 6.09 5.63
N PHE A 75 6.93 6.70 5.80
CA PHE A 75 6.26 7.42 4.71
C PHE A 75 7.05 8.66 4.27
N ALA A 76 7.60 9.42 5.22
CA ALA A 76 8.47 10.55 4.94
C ALA A 76 9.69 10.13 4.09
N ALA A 77 10.34 9.01 4.44
CA ALA A 77 11.46 8.49 3.65
C ALA A 77 11.01 8.02 2.25
N CYS A 78 9.85 7.39 2.13
CA CYS A 78 9.31 6.97 0.84
C CYS A 78 9.01 8.17 -0.06
N GLU A 79 8.36 9.21 0.49
CA GLU A 79 8.07 10.45 -0.23
C GLU A 79 9.37 11.16 -0.66
N ALA A 80 10.31 11.37 0.27
CA ALA A 80 11.56 12.09 0.01
C ALA A 80 12.43 11.42 -1.05
N THR A 81 12.40 10.10 -1.13
CA THR A 81 13.16 9.30 -2.12
C THR A 81 12.37 9.01 -3.39
N GLY A 82 11.08 9.36 -3.43
CA GLY A 82 10.17 9.01 -4.52
C GLY A 82 9.89 7.50 -4.65
N CYS A 83 10.14 6.74 -3.58
CA CYS A 83 9.92 5.30 -3.46
C CYS A 83 8.43 4.97 -3.64
N MET A 84 8.12 4.00 -4.51
CA MET A 84 6.77 3.49 -4.66
C MET A 84 6.47 2.44 -3.59
N ILE A 85 5.33 2.55 -2.92
CA ILE A 85 4.82 1.52 -2.02
C ILE A 85 3.80 0.69 -2.80
N PHE A 86 4.10 -0.58 -3.02
CA PHE A 86 3.13 -1.56 -3.48
C PHE A 86 2.38 -2.14 -2.28
N LEU A 87 1.16 -1.66 -2.06
CA LEU A 87 0.28 -2.13 -0.99
C LEU A 87 -0.38 -3.44 -1.42
N HIS A 88 -0.03 -4.53 -0.73
CA HIS A 88 -0.50 -5.87 -1.05
C HIS A 88 -1.22 -6.53 0.14
N PRO A 89 -2.38 -7.17 -0.06
CA PRO A 89 -3.11 -7.83 1.01
C PRO A 89 -2.46 -9.15 1.43
N HIS A 90 -2.77 -9.59 2.64
CA HIS A 90 -2.38 -10.90 3.17
C HIS A 90 -3.35 -11.41 4.25
N TYR A 91 -3.92 -10.51 5.05
CA TYR A 91 -4.66 -10.85 6.27
C TYR A 91 -6.16 -11.04 6.05
N GLY A 92 -6.74 -10.39 5.03
CA GLY A 92 -8.17 -10.33 4.77
C GLY A 92 -8.96 -9.47 5.77
N VAL A 93 -10.24 -9.25 5.46
CA VAL A 93 -11.22 -8.60 6.36
C VAL A 93 -12.46 -9.48 6.45
N GLY A 94 -13.02 -9.64 7.65
CA GLY A 94 -14.24 -10.44 7.90
C GLY A 94 -14.05 -11.94 7.66
N THR A 95 -12.82 -12.44 7.87
CA THR A 95 -12.42 -13.81 7.51
C THR A 95 -13.14 -14.88 8.33
N GLU A 96 -13.64 -14.52 9.52
CA GLU A 96 -14.51 -15.34 10.36
C GLU A 96 -15.79 -15.79 9.66
N HIS A 97 -16.24 -15.05 8.63
CA HIS A 97 -17.45 -15.36 7.86
C HIS A 97 -17.21 -16.31 6.68
N PHE A 98 -15.96 -16.72 6.41
CA PHE A 98 -15.61 -17.51 5.21
C PHE A 98 -15.48 -19.01 5.47
N SER A 99 -15.78 -19.48 6.68
CA SER A 99 -15.74 -20.90 7.02
C SER A 99 -16.63 -21.74 6.09
N GLY A 100 -16.12 -22.88 5.64
CA GLY A 100 -16.84 -23.79 4.74
C GLY A 100 -16.84 -23.39 3.26
N THR A 101 -16.12 -22.33 2.86
CA THR A 101 -16.12 -21.84 1.46
C THR A 101 -14.82 -22.12 0.69
N GLY A 102 -13.93 -22.93 1.26
CA GLY A 102 -12.57 -23.10 0.74
C GLY A 102 -11.80 -21.77 0.75
N HIS A 103 -10.95 -21.55 -0.25
CA HIS A 103 -10.20 -20.29 -0.37
C HIS A 103 -10.96 -19.21 -1.17
N SER A 104 -12.13 -19.53 -1.73
CA SER A 104 -12.80 -18.67 -2.71
C SER A 104 -13.22 -17.33 -2.13
N LEU A 105 -13.85 -17.28 -0.95
CA LEU A 105 -14.24 -16.01 -0.35
C LEU A 105 -13.05 -15.25 0.25
N PHE A 106 -12.08 -15.97 0.83
CA PHE A 106 -10.89 -15.33 1.38
C PHE A 106 -10.08 -14.61 0.28
N LEU A 107 -9.84 -15.27 -0.85
CA LEU A 107 -9.12 -14.68 -1.98
C LEU A 107 -9.98 -13.70 -2.76
N GLY A 108 -11.24 -14.02 -3.02
CA GLY A 108 -12.13 -13.22 -3.88
C GLY A 108 -12.71 -11.97 -3.21
N LEU A 109 -12.88 -11.98 -1.87
CA LEU A 109 -13.46 -10.86 -1.11
C LEU A 109 -12.50 -10.35 -0.04
N GLY A 110 -11.89 -11.25 0.75
CA GLY A 110 -11.02 -10.86 1.87
C GLY A 110 -9.88 -9.94 1.44
N PHE A 111 -9.09 -10.34 0.44
CA PHE A 111 -7.95 -9.58 -0.08
C PHE A 111 -8.31 -8.19 -0.66
N PRO A 112 -9.29 -8.06 -1.58
CA PRO A 112 -9.67 -6.74 -2.08
C PRO A 112 -10.29 -5.86 -1.00
N PHE A 113 -11.03 -6.41 -0.03
CA PHE A 113 -11.57 -5.64 1.09
C PHE A 113 -10.48 -5.12 2.03
N GLU A 114 -9.44 -5.92 2.29
CA GLU A 114 -8.27 -5.50 3.05
C GLU A 114 -7.56 -4.33 2.38
N THR A 115 -7.27 -4.44 1.08
CA THR A 115 -6.62 -3.37 0.31
C THR A 115 -7.45 -2.09 0.35
N THR A 116 -8.77 -2.21 0.14
CA THR A 116 -9.72 -1.09 0.20
C THR A 116 -9.70 -0.42 1.58
N THR A 117 -9.73 -1.22 2.64
CA THR A 117 -9.76 -0.72 4.02
C THR A 117 -8.46 -0.01 4.36
N ALA A 118 -7.31 -0.57 4.00
CA ALA A 118 -6.00 0.01 4.28
C ALA A 118 -5.80 1.35 3.54
N ALA A 119 -6.13 1.40 2.25
CA ALA A 119 -6.05 2.63 1.46
C ALA A 119 -7.07 3.69 1.94
N ALA A 120 -8.31 3.29 2.25
CA ALA A 120 -9.31 4.20 2.80
C ALA A 120 -8.88 4.77 4.17
N ARG A 121 -8.23 3.97 5.03
CA ARG A 121 -7.68 4.45 6.31
C ARG A 121 -6.63 5.54 6.10
N LEU A 122 -5.69 5.35 5.17
CA LEU A 122 -4.69 6.37 4.82
C LEU A 122 -5.30 7.68 4.31
N ILE A 123 -6.40 7.59 3.57
CA ILE A 123 -7.17 8.77 3.14
C ILE A 123 -7.80 9.42 4.36
N VAL A 124 -8.69 8.72 5.06
CA VAL A 124 -9.53 9.34 6.09
C VAL A 124 -8.71 9.79 7.29
N SER A 125 -7.54 9.20 7.55
CA SER A 125 -6.63 9.62 8.62
C SER A 125 -5.98 10.98 8.38
N GLY A 126 -5.96 11.46 7.13
CA GLY A 126 -5.16 12.62 6.68
C GLY A 126 -3.71 12.27 6.35
N THR A 127 -3.30 10.99 6.37
CA THR A 127 -1.91 10.60 6.08
C THR A 127 -1.49 11.04 4.68
N LEU A 128 -2.39 11.01 3.69
CA LEU A 128 -2.10 11.48 2.33
C LEU A 128 -2.10 13.00 2.15
N ASP A 129 -2.62 13.75 3.14
CA ASP A 129 -2.45 15.21 3.20
C ASP A 129 -1.09 15.55 3.82
N THR A 130 -0.66 14.78 4.84
CA THR A 130 0.67 14.91 5.43
C THR A 130 1.79 14.56 4.45
N PHE A 131 1.59 13.55 3.61
CA PHE A 131 2.57 13.06 2.62
C PHE A 131 1.98 13.09 1.19
N PRO A 132 1.74 14.27 0.60
CA PRO A 132 1.05 14.41 -0.68
C PRO A 132 1.84 13.88 -1.88
N GLY A 133 3.15 13.68 -1.75
CA GLY A 133 4.04 13.08 -2.75
C GLY A 133 4.20 11.57 -2.62
N LEU A 134 3.55 10.93 -1.66
CA LEU A 134 3.62 9.48 -1.46
C LEU A 134 3.05 8.73 -2.67
N LYS A 135 3.82 7.80 -3.24
CA LYS A 135 3.41 7.00 -4.40
C LYS A 135 2.90 5.65 -3.94
N LEU A 136 1.60 5.41 -4.11
CA LEU A 136 0.95 4.15 -3.76
C LEU A 136 0.53 3.38 -5.01
N LEU A 137 0.98 2.14 -5.15
CA LEU A 137 0.42 1.16 -6.07
C LEU A 137 -0.47 0.21 -5.28
N LEU A 138 -1.74 0.09 -5.66
CA LEU A 138 -2.69 -0.77 -4.97
C LEU A 138 -2.91 -2.08 -5.73
N ALA A 139 -2.80 -3.20 -5.02
CA ALA A 139 -3.07 -4.53 -5.56
C ALA A 139 -4.55 -4.69 -5.97
N HIS A 140 -4.78 -5.54 -6.98
CA HIS A 140 -6.10 -5.94 -7.45
C HIS A 140 -6.99 -4.75 -7.86
N SER A 141 -6.43 -3.82 -8.64
CA SER A 141 -7.10 -2.60 -9.08
C SER A 141 -7.66 -1.76 -7.93
N GLY A 142 -6.96 -1.73 -6.78
CA GLY A 142 -7.41 -1.00 -5.59
C GLY A 142 -8.47 -1.76 -4.77
N GLY A 143 -8.64 -3.05 -5.02
CA GLY A 143 -9.68 -3.87 -4.42
C GLY A 143 -11.07 -3.43 -4.90
N THR A 144 -11.84 -2.81 -4.02
CA THR A 144 -13.15 -2.24 -4.33
C THR A 144 -13.17 -0.72 -4.17
N LEU A 145 -12.04 -0.09 -3.85
CA LEU A 145 -11.97 1.35 -3.59
C LEU A 145 -12.48 2.21 -4.76
N PRO A 146 -12.09 1.98 -6.02
CA PRO A 146 -12.60 2.76 -7.15
C PRO A 146 -14.12 2.69 -7.29
N PHE A 147 -14.69 1.48 -7.13
CA PHE A 147 -16.13 1.27 -7.17
C PHE A 147 -16.88 1.94 -6.00
N LEU A 148 -16.24 2.02 -4.83
CA LEU A 148 -16.82 2.59 -3.61
C LEU A 148 -16.50 4.07 -3.38
N ALA A 149 -15.70 4.71 -4.24
CA ALA A 149 -15.20 6.06 -4.02
C ALA A 149 -16.32 7.09 -3.77
N GLY A 150 -17.35 7.12 -4.62
CA GLY A 150 -18.48 8.04 -4.45
C GLY A 150 -19.32 7.76 -3.18
N ARG A 151 -19.35 6.51 -2.71
CA ARG A 151 -19.97 6.18 -1.41
C ARG A 151 -19.12 6.74 -0.27
N LEU A 152 -17.80 6.59 -0.35
CA LEU A 152 -16.87 7.10 0.66
C LEU A 152 -16.93 8.63 0.74
N ASP A 153 -17.00 9.32 -0.41
CA ASP A 153 -17.21 10.78 -0.47
C ASP A 153 -18.46 11.19 0.30
N SER A 154 -19.60 10.54 0.02
CA SER A 154 -20.86 10.83 0.69
C SER A 154 -20.76 10.60 2.20
N CYS A 155 -20.17 9.48 2.64
CA CYS A 155 -19.98 9.20 4.07
C CYS A 155 -19.10 10.24 4.76
N VAL A 156 -17.98 10.63 4.15
CA VAL A 156 -17.07 11.64 4.72
C VAL A 156 -17.72 13.02 4.77
N ALA A 157 -18.42 13.44 3.71
CA ALA A 157 -19.09 14.74 3.68
C ALA A 157 -20.18 14.90 4.76
N HIS A 158 -20.80 13.78 5.19
CA HIS A 158 -21.80 13.76 6.25
C HIS A 158 -21.23 13.46 7.65
N ASP A 159 -19.91 13.25 7.76
CA ASP A 159 -19.19 13.15 9.03
C ASP A 159 -18.29 14.38 9.21
N LEU A 160 -18.79 15.37 9.96
CA LEU A 160 -18.08 16.64 10.16
C LEU A 160 -16.70 16.46 10.82
N ALA A 161 -16.53 15.45 11.68
CA ALA A 161 -15.25 15.21 12.35
C ALA A 161 -14.17 14.74 11.37
N ILE A 162 -14.57 14.01 10.32
CA ILE A 162 -13.65 13.51 9.31
C ILE A 162 -13.47 14.53 8.18
N SER A 163 -14.57 15.09 7.65
CA SER A 163 -14.48 16.06 6.54
C SER A 163 -13.67 17.32 6.89
N GLN A 164 -13.72 17.80 8.13
CA GLN A 164 -12.91 18.96 8.55
C GLN A 164 -11.41 18.66 8.69
N ARG A 165 -11.01 17.38 8.67
CA ARG A 165 -9.61 16.97 8.72
C ARG A 165 -8.96 16.86 7.34
N LEU A 166 -9.74 16.61 6.30
CA LEU A 166 -9.22 16.33 4.96
C LEU A 166 -9.19 17.58 4.08
N GLU A 167 -8.17 17.70 3.24
CA GLU A 167 -8.08 18.79 2.26
C GLU A 167 -9.00 18.57 1.05
N HIS A 168 -9.31 17.31 0.72
CA HIS A 168 -10.08 16.93 -0.46
C HIS A 168 -11.11 15.84 -0.18
N ALA A 169 -12.00 15.61 -1.15
CA ALA A 169 -12.90 14.45 -1.10
C ALA A 169 -12.08 13.15 -1.28
N PRO A 170 -12.46 12.03 -0.64
CA PRO A 170 -11.79 10.74 -0.81
C PRO A 170 -11.47 10.35 -2.27
N SER A 171 -12.40 10.58 -3.20
CA SER A 171 -12.22 10.29 -4.62
C SER A 171 -11.12 11.10 -5.31
N ASP A 172 -10.74 12.27 -4.79
CA ASP A 172 -9.65 13.07 -5.34
C ASP A 172 -8.27 12.43 -5.08
N TYR A 173 -8.11 11.74 -3.95
CA TYR A 173 -6.86 11.05 -3.61
C TYR A 173 -6.60 9.86 -4.55
N LEU A 174 -7.64 9.20 -5.07
CA LEU A 174 -7.49 8.08 -6.00
C LEU A 174 -6.72 8.48 -7.27
N ARG A 175 -6.86 9.74 -7.71
CA ARG A 175 -6.12 10.27 -8.88
C ARG A 175 -4.61 10.37 -8.65
N ARG A 176 -4.17 10.29 -7.39
CA ARG A 176 -2.75 10.31 -6.98
C ARG A 176 -2.17 8.89 -6.82
N MET A 177 -3.02 7.86 -6.91
CA MET A 177 -2.64 6.46 -6.74
C MET A 177 -2.44 5.77 -8.08
N TYR A 178 -1.69 4.68 -8.04
CA TYR A 178 -1.54 3.72 -9.13
C TYR A 178 -2.32 2.46 -8.80
N PHE A 179 -2.84 1.81 -9.83
CA PHE A 179 -3.64 0.60 -9.72
C PHE A 179 -3.06 -0.44 -10.66
N ASP A 180 -2.86 -1.66 -10.16
CA ASP A 180 -2.61 -2.78 -11.08
C ASP A 180 -3.89 -3.10 -11.89
N SER A 181 -3.76 -3.94 -12.92
CA SER A 181 -4.88 -4.38 -13.74
C SER A 181 -5.40 -5.79 -13.39
N THR A 182 -5.17 -6.25 -12.16
CA THR A 182 -5.50 -7.61 -11.71
C THR A 182 -6.96 -7.69 -11.24
N ILE A 183 -7.90 -7.48 -12.17
CA ILE A 183 -9.35 -7.40 -11.88
C ILE A 183 -10.21 -8.41 -12.64
N TYR A 184 -9.60 -9.16 -13.57
CA TYR A 184 -10.19 -10.30 -14.30
C TYR A 184 -11.46 -10.01 -15.13
N HIS A 185 -11.91 -8.76 -15.21
CA HIS A 185 -13.16 -8.39 -15.86
C HIS A 185 -13.13 -6.96 -16.41
N GLU A 186 -13.52 -6.77 -17.67
CA GLU A 186 -13.43 -5.48 -18.38
C GLU A 186 -14.23 -4.34 -17.70
N PRO A 187 -15.49 -4.54 -17.26
CA PRO A 187 -16.20 -3.55 -16.47
C PRO A 187 -15.47 -3.11 -15.19
N GLY A 188 -14.72 -4.00 -14.54
CA GLY A 188 -13.92 -3.65 -13.38
C GLY A 188 -12.77 -2.71 -13.74
N LEU A 189 -12.10 -2.98 -14.87
CA LEU A 189 -11.02 -2.13 -15.36
C LEU A 189 -11.52 -0.73 -15.79
N LYS A 190 -12.72 -0.64 -16.39
CA LYS A 190 -13.34 0.64 -16.78
C LYS A 190 -13.82 1.50 -15.60
N ALA A 191 -13.86 0.93 -14.40
CA ALA A 191 -14.25 1.64 -13.18
C ALA A 191 -13.07 2.33 -12.47
N LEU A 192 -11.83 2.10 -12.93
CA LEU A 192 -10.64 2.86 -12.55
C LEU A 192 -10.66 4.25 -13.17
#